data_AF-A0A3N0C9E9-F1
#
_entry.id   AF-A0A3N0C9E9-F1
#
_cell.length_a   1.000
_cell.length_b   1.000
_cell.length_c   1.000
_cell.angle_alpha   90.00
_cell.angle_beta   90.00
_cell.angle_gamma   90.00
#
_symmetry.space_group_name_H-M   'P 1'
#
loop_
_entity.id
_entity.type
_entity.pdbx_description
1 polymer ?
#
loop_
_entity_poly.entity_id
_entity_poly.type
_entity_poly.pdbx_seq_one_letter_code
_entity_poly.pdbx_strand_id
1 'polypeptide(L)'
;LGPKVRIQAPPNLVDSSEGSAECAALLGAGVDDWGGVSPLTPDHVNPERPWPSLDRLREITTAAGFELKARLTAHPEYVLAGEPWIDPRISTHVAALAGPDGLVSDQITQGTRRPVGLPWQEPDGGFATVGEGKGRTDLHTAVDTEGRTNDRRSDFADVYGDWEAVAELAASTAIGTPATADGLAALRAAEKDPGNLAEEHALTLMTAQGDLLAQVIRLADDLRKEAVGEAVTYVVNRNINFTNVCYVGCRFCAFAQRRTDTDAYSLSLDQVADRAEEAWNLGASEVCMQGGIDPELPGTAYFDLAAAVKNRVPGMHVHAFSPMEIVNGSSRTGLSFEDFLIKARESGLDTIPGTAAEILDDEVRWVL
;
A
#
# COMPACT_ATOMS: atom_id res chain seq x y z
N LEU A 1 -0.26 21.29 2.89
CA LEU A 1 -1.51 20.50 2.80
C LEU A 1 -2.65 21.39 3.30
N GLY A 2 -3.79 21.44 2.59
CA GLY A 2 -4.93 22.25 3.03
C GLY A 2 -5.64 21.62 4.24
N PRO A 3 -6.54 22.35 4.94
CA PRO A 3 -7.22 21.89 6.15
C PRO A 3 -8.19 20.71 5.93
N LYS A 4 -8.34 20.24 4.68
CA LYS A 4 -9.19 19.10 4.32
C LYS A 4 -8.42 17.79 4.23
N VAL A 5 -7.09 17.82 4.25
CA VAL A 5 -6.28 16.60 4.18
C VAL A 5 -6.20 16.01 5.58
N ARG A 6 -6.57 14.73 5.70
CA ARG A 6 -6.39 13.95 6.91
C ARG A 6 -5.00 13.33 6.91
N ILE A 7 -4.28 13.45 8.02
CA ILE A 7 -2.93 12.90 8.15
C ILE A 7 -3.01 11.81 9.21
N GLN A 8 -2.86 10.57 8.75
CA GLN A 8 -2.88 9.40 9.60
C GLN A 8 -1.46 8.95 9.94
N ALA A 9 -1.18 8.72 11.22
CA ALA A 9 0.07 8.11 11.66
C ALA A 9 -0.20 7.12 12.81
N PRO A 10 0.09 5.81 12.62
CA PRO A 10 -0.02 4.83 13.70
C PRO A 10 0.88 5.19 14.89
N PRO A 11 0.35 5.21 16.13
CA PRO A 11 1.10 5.67 17.28
C PRO A 11 2.20 4.70 17.73
N ASN A 12 2.23 3.46 17.24
CA ASN A 12 3.28 2.48 17.52
C ASN A 12 4.51 2.60 16.61
N LEU A 13 4.53 3.57 15.69
CA LEU A 13 5.74 3.93 14.93
C LEU A 13 6.78 4.70 15.75
N VAL A 14 6.38 5.22 16.91
CA VAL A 14 7.22 6.05 17.79
C VAL A 14 7.09 5.58 19.24
N ASP A 15 7.95 6.07 20.14
CA ASP A 15 7.83 5.77 21.55
C ASP A 15 6.61 6.45 22.18
N SER A 16 5.66 5.63 22.64
CA SER A 16 4.41 6.06 23.30
C SER A 16 4.46 5.94 24.83
N SER A 17 5.62 5.57 25.39
CA SER A 17 5.83 5.39 26.83
C SER A 17 5.55 6.67 27.62
N GLU A 18 5.30 6.51 28.92
CA GLU A 18 5.10 7.66 29.82
C GLU A 18 6.38 8.52 29.87
N GLY A 19 6.23 9.83 29.63
CA GLY A 19 7.36 10.77 29.57
C GLY A 19 7.97 10.95 28.17
N SER A 20 7.67 10.07 27.19
CA SER A 20 8.06 10.31 25.80
C SER A 20 7.26 11.46 25.19
N ALA A 21 7.95 12.29 24.40
CA ALA A 21 7.35 13.38 23.63
C ALA A 21 7.06 12.99 22.17
N GLU A 22 7.48 11.79 21.71
CA GLU A 22 7.46 11.46 20.28
C GLU A 22 6.03 11.35 19.73
N CYS A 23 5.11 10.68 20.43
CA CYS A 23 3.69 10.70 20.02
C CYS A 23 3.11 12.12 20.00
N ALA A 24 3.43 12.95 20.99
CA ALA A 24 2.93 14.33 21.03
C ALA A 24 3.49 15.17 19.86
N ALA A 25 4.73 14.90 19.43
CA ALA A 25 5.34 15.54 18.27
C ALA A 25 4.59 15.22 16.96
N LEU A 26 4.01 14.02 16.82
CA LEU A 26 3.17 13.67 15.68
C LEU A 26 1.93 14.58 15.58
N LEU A 27 1.24 14.82 16.70
CA LEU A 27 0.12 15.79 16.74
C LEU A 27 0.60 17.21 16.39
N GLY A 28 1.75 17.62 16.92
CA GLY A 28 2.37 18.90 16.58
C GLY A 28 2.74 19.05 15.11
N ALA A 29 3.01 17.93 14.42
CA ALA A 29 3.27 17.89 12.99
C ALA A 29 1.99 17.91 12.12
N GLY A 30 0.81 17.86 12.74
CA GLY A 30 -0.49 17.93 12.05
C GLY A 30 -1.18 16.59 11.85
N VAL A 31 -0.72 15.51 12.51
CA VAL A 31 -1.46 14.24 12.56
C VAL A 31 -2.81 14.48 13.24
N ASP A 32 -3.88 14.02 12.60
CA ASP A 32 -5.25 14.15 13.09
C ASP A 32 -6.02 12.81 13.11
N ASP A 33 -5.32 11.71 12.84
CA ASP A 33 -5.82 10.35 12.88
C ASP A 33 -4.71 9.38 13.33
N TRP A 34 -4.96 8.64 14.41
CA TRP A 34 -4.03 7.62 14.91
C TRP A 34 -4.09 6.31 14.10
N GLY A 35 -5.01 6.19 13.14
CA GLY A 35 -5.20 4.98 12.35
C GLY A 35 -5.87 3.85 13.12
N GLY A 36 -5.67 2.62 12.65
CA GLY A 36 -6.21 1.43 13.29
C GLY A 36 -5.41 1.06 14.54
N VAL A 37 -5.92 1.36 15.73
CA VAL A 37 -5.29 0.99 17.00
C VAL A 37 -5.98 -0.25 17.58
N SER A 38 -5.24 -1.32 17.82
CA SER A 38 -5.75 -2.52 18.48
C SER A 38 -4.99 -2.83 19.77
N PRO A 39 -5.57 -2.62 20.96
CA PRO A 39 -4.93 -3.05 22.21
C PRO A 39 -4.96 -4.57 22.42
N LEU A 40 -5.61 -5.32 21.52
CA LEU A 40 -5.83 -6.77 21.64
C LEU A 40 -5.05 -7.58 20.61
N THR A 41 -4.82 -7.01 19.42
CA THR A 41 -4.19 -7.72 18.30
C THR A 41 -2.73 -7.30 18.23
N PRO A 42 -1.76 -8.23 18.20
CA PRO A 42 -0.37 -7.89 17.97
C PRO A 42 -0.20 -7.25 16.59
N ASP A 43 0.72 -6.29 16.48
CA ASP A 43 1.17 -5.81 15.18
C ASP A 43 2.16 -6.82 14.59
N HIS A 44 1.79 -7.43 13.46
CA HIS A 44 2.66 -8.38 12.76
C HIS A 44 3.74 -7.69 11.92
N VAL A 45 3.58 -6.39 11.63
CA VAL A 45 4.56 -5.59 10.88
C VAL A 45 5.66 -5.08 11.81
N ASN A 46 5.29 -4.60 13.00
CA ASN A 46 6.23 -4.08 14.00
C ASN A 46 6.03 -4.72 15.38
N PRO A 47 6.35 -6.02 15.54
CA PRO A 47 6.04 -6.77 16.77
C PRO A 47 6.79 -6.25 18.01
N GLU A 48 7.89 -5.52 17.82
CA GLU A 48 8.69 -4.94 18.92
C GLU A 48 8.08 -3.65 19.48
N ARG A 49 7.08 -3.07 18.80
CA ARG A 49 6.38 -1.85 19.23
C ARG A 49 4.88 -2.13 19.39
N PRO A 50 4.43 -2.54 20.60
CA PRO A 50 3.02 -2.79 20.85
C PRO A 50 2.18 -1.51 20.74
N TRP A 51 0.90 -1.68 20.41
CA TRP A 51 -0.05 -0.58 20.42
C TRP A 51 -0.18 0.03 21.82
N PRO A 52 -0.17 1.38 21.95
CA PRO A 52 -0.50 2.01 23.22
C PRO A 52 -1.95 1.72 23.60
N SER A 53 -2.21 1.71 24.91
CA SER A 53 -3.59 1.60 25.40
C SER A 53 -4.43 2.81 24.97
N LEU A 54 -5.74 2.61 24.85
CA LEU A 54 -6.66 3.70 24.50
C LEU A 54 -6.65 4.82 25.56
N ASP A 55 -6.41 4.48 26.83
CA ASP A 55 -6.27 5.46 27.90
C ASP A 55 -5.00 6.31 27.73
N ARG A 56 -3.88 5.68 27.36
CA ARG A 56 -2.64 6.39 27.07
C ARG A 56 -2.80 7.33 25.88
N LEU A 57 -3.45 6.88 24.81
CA LEU A 57 -3.74 7.74 23.65
C LEU A 57 -4.66 8.90 24.02
N ARG A 58 -5.65 8.67 24.89
CA ARG A 58 -6.56 9.73 25.35
C ARG A 58 -5.82 10.78 26.17
N GLU A 59 -4.91 10.37 27.05
CA GLU A 59 -4.05 11.29 27.80
C GLU A 59 -3.20 12.16 26.87
N ILE A 60 -2.47 11.55 25.93
CA ILE A 60 -1.60 12.26 24.98
C ILE A 60 -2.43 13.25 24.15
N THR A 61 -3.57 12.79 23.61
CA THR A 61 -4.45 13.60 22.77
C THR A 61 -5.04 14.78 23.55
N THR A 62 -5.49 14.55 24.78
CA THR A 62 -6.06 15.59 25.65
C THR A 62 -5.01 16.60 26.09
N ALA A 63 -3.80 16.14 26.42
CA ALA A 63 -2.69 17.01 26.80
C ALA A 63 -2.27 17.96 25.66
N ALA A 64 -2.45 17.54 24.41
CA ALA A 64 -2.24 18.37 23.22
C ALA A 64 -3.44 19.27 22.87
N GLY A 65 -4.53 19.25 23.67
CA GLY A 65 -5.71 20.08 23.46
C GLY A 65 -6.75 19.52 22.50
N PHE A 66 -6.66 18.22 22.17
CA PHE A 66 -7.59 17.53 21.27
C PHE A 66 -8.47 16.51 22.02
N GLU A 67 -9.52 16.04 21.35
CA GLU A 67 -10.39 14.98 21.86
C GLU A 67 -10.16 13.70 21.04
N LEU A 68 -9.92 12.57 21.73
CA LEU A 68 -9.81 11.27 21.07
C LEU A 68 -11.20 10.71 20.76
N LYS A 69 -11.55 10.65 19.47
CA LYS A 69 -12.81 10.06 18.98
C LYS A 69 -12.57 8.86 18.06
N ALA A 70 -13.43 7.85 18.18
CA ALA A 70 -13.41 6.70 17.29
C ALA A 70 -14.10 7.03 15.96
N ARG A 71 -13.46 6.67 14.84
CA ARG A 71 -14.04 6.78 13.48
C ARG A 71 -14.26 5.40 12.87
N LEU A 72 -15.07 5.35 11.82
CA LEU A 72 -15.17 4.18 10.95
C LEU A 72 -13.96 4.12 10.01
N THR A 73 -13.81 3.02 9.27
CA THR A 73 -12.73 2.84 8.28
C THR A 73 -12.70 3.96 7.24
N ALA A 74 -13.87 4.47 6.84
CA ALA A 74 -14.00 5.67 6.03
C ALA A 74 -14.06 6.93 6.91
N HIS A 75 -13.45 8.03 6.45
CA HIS A 75 -13.52 9.31 7.14
C HIS A 75 -14.95 9.89 7.16
N PRO A 76 -15.31 10.71 8.17
CA PRO A 76 -16.67 11.20 8.38
C PRO A 76 -17.32 11.83 7.15
N GLU A 77 -16.57 12.63 6.39
CA GLU A 77 -17.06 13.29 5.18
C GLU A 77 -17.52 12.30 4.10
N TYR A 78 -16.88 11.14 3.99
CA TYR A 78 -17.25 10.09 3.04
C TYR A 78 -18.39 9.22 3.56
N VAL A 79 -18.43 8.99 4.88
CA VAL A 79 -19.56 8.33 5.55
C VAL A 79 -20.85 9.14 5.36
N LEU A 80 -20.78 10.46 5.57
CA LEU A 80 -21.91 11.37 5.42
C LEU A 80 -22.32 11.60 3.97
N ALA A 81 -21.35 11.59 3.04
CA ALA A 81 -21.64 11.71 1.61
C ALA A 81 -22.39 10.49 1.04
N GLY A 82 -22.13 9.29 1.57
CA GLY A 82 -22.74 8.06 1.04
C GLY A 82 -22.21 7.73 -0.35
N GLU A 83 -23.10 7.46 -1.31
CA GLU A 83 -22.70 7.27 -2.70
C GLU A 83 -22.00 8.53 -3.27
N PRO A 84 -20.92 8.39 -4.08
CA PRO A 84 -20.35 7.14 -4.61
C PRO A 84 -19.28 6.49 -3.71
N TRP A 85 -19.03 7.02 -2.51
CA TRP A 85 -17.92 6.59 -1.65
C TRP A 85 -18.22 5.34 -0.84
N ILE A 86 -19.49 5.18 -0.44
CA ILE A 86 -19.97 4.00 0.28
C ILE A 86 -20.86 3.22 -0.68
N ASP A 87 -20.47 1.98 -0.96
CA ASP A 87 -21.26 1.09 -1.81
C ASP A 87 -22.67 0.88 -1.19
N PRO A 88 -23.75 0.98 -2.00
CA PRO A 88 -25.12 0.82 -1.51
C PRO A 88 -25.32 -0.46 -0.70
N ARG A 89 -24.60 -1.54 -1.05
CA ARG A 89 -24.68 -2.86 -0.41
C ARG A 89 -24.17 -2.85 1.04
N ILE A 90 -23.21 -1.98 1.35
CA ILE A 90 -22.67 -1.84 2.72
C ILE A 90 -23.23 -0.62 3.46
N SER A 91 -23.98 0.24 2.78
CA SER A 91 -24.52 1.49 3.34
C SER A 91 -25.27 1.29 4.66
N THR A 92 -26.10 0.25 4.76
CA THR A 92 -26.87 -0.06 5.97
C THR A 92 -25.96 -0.51 7.12
N HIS A 93 -24.89 -1.24 6.81
CA HIS A 93 -23.90 -1.66 7.81
C HIS A 93 -23.10 -0.46 8.33
N VAL A 94 -22.68 0.44 7.45
CA VAL A 94 -22.00 1.69 7.81
C VAL A 94 -22.91 2.57 8.66
N ALA A 95 -24.15 2.79 8.23
CA ALA A 95 -25.14 3.58 8.96
C ALA A 95 -25.50 3.00 10.33
N ALA A 96 -25.42 1.67 10.50
CA ALA A 96 -25.62 1.04 11.80
C ALA A 96 -24.50 1.37 12.81
N LEU A 97 -23.32 1.73 12.33
CA LEU A 97 -22.14 2.07 13.14
C LEU A 97 -21.95 3.58 13.32
N ALA A 98 -22.38 4.38 12.33
CA ALA A 98 -22.15 5.82 12.28
C ALA A 98 -23.06 6.61 13.24
N GLY A 99 -22.50 7.67 13.82
CA GLY A 99 -23.22 8.76 14.45
C GLY A 99 -23.64 9.84 13.43
N PRO A 100 -24.37 10.88 13.88
CA PRO A 100 -24.83 11.97 13.01
C PRO A 100 -23.69 12.82 12.43
N ASP A 101 -22.50 12.76 13.02
CA ASP A 101 -21.29 13.42 12.57
C ASP A 101 -20.39 12.54 11.68
N GLY A 102 -20.82 11.31 11.36
CA GLY A 102 -20.06 10.36 10.55
C GLY A 102 -18.97 9.59 11.33
N LEU A 103 -18.75 9.91 12.61
CA LEU A 103 -17.88 9.13 13.50
C LEU A 103 -18.60 7.88 14.03
N VAL A 104 -17.93 7.06 14.82
CA VAL A 104 -18.61 5.92 15.49
C VAL A 104 -19.63 6.48 16.48
N SER A 105 -20.84 5.92 16.46
CA SER A 105 -21.91 6.33 17.37
C SER A 105 -21.48 6.23 18.84
N ASP A 106 -21.78 7.27 19.63
CA ASP A 106 -21.56 7.28 21.08
C ASP A 106 -22.24 6.10 21.79
N GLN A 107 -23.37 5.62 21.26
CA GLN A 107 -24.05 4.45 21.82
C GLN A 107 -23.18 3.19 21.74
N ILE A 108 -22.35 3.08 20.69
CA ILE A 108 -21.42 1.97 20.50
C ILE A 108 -20.19 2.14 21.39
N THR A 109 -19.59 3.33 21.42
CA THR A 109 -18.39 3.59 22.25
C THR A 109 -18.70 3.49 23.75
N GLN A 110 -19.93 3.80 24.16
CA GLN A 110 -20.43 3.62 25.54
C GLN A 110 -20.98 2.21 25.82
N GLY A 111 -21.00 1.32 24.83
CA GLY A 111 -21.48 -0.05 24.98
C GLY A 111 -23.00 -0.20 25.16
N THR A 112 -23.78 0.87 24.97
CA THR A 112 -25.26 0.85 25.07
C THR A 112 -25.93 0.28 23.82
N ARG A 113 -25.20 0.22 22.69
CA ARG A 113 -25.60 -0.44 21.46
C ARG A 113 -24.48 -1.36 20.99
N ARG A 114 -24.82 -2.63 20.76
CA ARG A 114 -23.91 -3.60 20.14
C ARG A 114 -24.42 -3.98 18.75
N PRO A 115 -23.79 -3.49 17.68
CA PRO A 115 -24.13 -3.90 16.32
C PRO A 115 -23.99 -5.41 16.18
N VAL A 116 -24.92 -6.04 15.47
CA VAL A 116 -24.89 -7.46 15.14
C VAL A 116 -24.80 -7.55 13.62
N GLY A 117 -23.86 -8.37 13.12
CA GLY A 117 -23.75 -8.60 11.69
C GLY A 117 -25.06 -9.13 11.12
N LEU A 118 -25.48 -8.61 9.97
CA LEU A 118 -26.57 -9.25 9.25
C LEU A 118 -26.05 -10.56 8.66
N PRO A 119 -26.91 -11.57 8.49
CA PRO A 119 -26.60 -12.69 7.61
C PRO A 119 -26.14 -12.16 6.25
N TRP A 120 -25.24 -12.87 5.58
CA TRP A 120 -24.76 -12.52 4.24
C TRP A 120 -25.94 -12.16 3.32
N GLN A 121 -25.94 -10.92 2.80
CA GLN A 121 -27.10 -10.32 2.12
C GLN A 121 -27.10 -10.55 0.61
N GLU A 122 -25.99 -10.98 0.03
CA GLU A 122 -25.92 -11.37 -1.38
C GLU A 122 -25.85 -12.90 -1.53
N PRO A 123 -26.42 -13.49 -2.58
CA PRO A 123 -25.85 -14.71 -3.12
C PRO A 123 -24.55 -14.31 -3.83
N ASP A 124 -23.40 -14.89 -3.45
CA ASP A 124 -22.20 -14.86 -4.30
C ASP A 124 -22.70 -15.17 -5.71
N GLY A 125 -22.53 -14.25 -6.67
CA GLY A 125 -23.22 -14.30 -7.96
C GLY A 125 -23.22 -15.70 -8.57
N GLY A 126 -24.36 -16.39 -8.47
CA GLY A 126 -24.63 -17.70 -9.07
C GLY A 126 -24.27 -18.94 -8.23
N PHE A 127 -25.12 -19.31 -7.26
CA PHE A 127 -25.19 -20.67 -6.71
C PHE A 127 -26.56 -21.34 -6.85
N ALA A 128 -27.40 -20.88 -7.79
CA ALA A 128 -28.50 -21.72 -8.27
C ALA A 128 -28.01 -22.91 -9.13
N THR A 129 -26.72 -22.95 -9.46
CA THR A 129 -26.07 -24.01 -10.25
C THR A 129 -25.19 -24.97 -9.43
N VAL A 130 -25.00 -24.75 -8.13
CA VAL A 130 -24.25 -25.70 -7.28
C VAL A 130 -25.01 -25.87 -5.97
N GLY A 131 -25.53 -27.08 -5.78
CA GLY A 131 -26.50 -27.42 -4.74
C GLY A 131 -26.08 -27.04 -3.32
N GLU A 132 -27.10 -26.76 -2.51
CA GLU A 132 -27.11 -26.72 -1.05
C GLU A 132 -25.94 -25.99 -0.38
N GLY A 133 -26.14 -24.68 -0.16
CA GLY A 133 -25.64 -23.91 0.99
C GLY A 133 -24.18 -24.08 1.35
N LYS A 134 -23.29 -23.23 0.83
CA LYS A 134 -21.93 -23.07 1.36
C LYS A 134 -21.46 -21.62 1.38
N GLY A 135 -21.14 -21.13 2.57
CA GLY A 135 -20.38 -19.92 2.84
C GLY A 135 -19.99 -19.88 4.31
N ARG A 136 -18.69 -19.75 4.64
CA ARG A 136 -18.19 -19.63 6.02
C ARG A 136 -18.36 -18.20 6.51
N THR A 137 -19.29 -17.97 7.44
CA THR A 137 -19.47 -16.67 8.11
C THR A 137 -18.56 -16.50 9.33
N ASP A 138 -17.81 -17.53 9.70
CA ASP A 138 -16.93 -17.65 10.85
C ASP A 138 -15.43 -17.44 10.51
N LEU A 139 -15.12 -16.97 9.30
CA LEU A 139 -13.74 -16.75 8.81
C LEU A 139 -12.87 -15.92 9.78
N HIS A 140 -13.47 -14.93 10.44
CA HIS A 140 -12.82 -14.05 11.41
C HIS A 140 -12.38 -14.75 12.73
N THR A 141 -12.75 -16.01 12.91
CA THR A 141 -12.40 -16.84 14.08
C THR A 141 -11.78 -18.18 13.70
N ALA A 142 -12.25 -18.79 12.59
CA ALA A 142 -11.84 -20.13 12.17
C ALA A 142 -10.51 -20.15 11.42
N VAL A 143 -10.11 -19.06 10.74
CA VAL A 143 -8.82 -19.03 10.02
C VAL A 143 -7.64 -19.10 10.98
N ASP A 144 -7.73 -18.44 12.14
CA ASP A 144 -6.65 -18.40 13.12
C ASP A 144 -6.53 -19.71 13.95
N THR A 145 -7.61 -20.50 14.01
CA THR A 145 -7.68 -21.72 14.85
C THR A 145 -7.65 -23.03 14.05
N GLU A 146 -8.27 -23.04 12.87
CA GLU A 146 -8.41 -24.22 12.00
C GLU A 146 -7.64 -24.08 10.69
N GLY A 147 -7.11 -22.88 10.39
CA GLY A 147 -6.45 -22.58 9.12
C GLY A 147 -7.42 -22.28 7.98
N ARG A 148 -6.85 -21.95 6.81
CA ARG A 148 -7.62 -21.77 5.57
C ARG A 148 -8.03 -23.13 5.01
N THR A 149 -9.28 -23.25 4.58
CA THR A 149 -9.77 -24.46 3.90
C THR A 149 -9.39 -24.43 2.41
N ASN A 150 -9.10 -25.61 1.87
CA ASN A 150 -8.67 -25.80 0.48
C ASN A 150 -9.83 -25.89 -0.54
N ASP A 151 -11.07 -25.58 -0.13
CA ASP A 151 -12.28 -25.90 -0.89
C ASP A 151 -12.60 -24.94 -2.04
N ARG A 152 -12.07 -23.72 -2.01
CA ARG A 152 -12.25 -22.70 -3.07
C ARG A 152 -10.97 -22.38 -3.85
N ARG A 153 -9.81 -22.73 -3.29
CA ARG A 153 -8.50 -22.71 -3.96
C ARG A 153 -7.48 -23.43 -3.05
N SER A 154 -7.10 -24.64 -3.40
CA SER A 154 -6.21 -25.47 -2.56
C SER A 154 -4.73 -25.15 -2.72
N ASP A 155 -4.38 -24.36 -3.73
CA ASP A 155 -3.02 -24.18 -4.20
C ASP A 155 -2.45 -22.80 -3.85
N PHE A 156 -3.14 -21.92 -3.11
CA PHE A 156 -2.66 -20.55 -2.84
C PHE A 156 -1.27 -20.50 -2.20
N ALA A 157 -0.93 -21.49 -1.38
CA ALA A 157 0.38 -21.61 -0.73
C ALA A 157 1.52 -22.00 -1.70
N ASP A 158 1.19 -22.57 -2.87
CA ASP A 158 2.14 -23.13 -3.83
C ASP A 158 2.03 -22.51 -5.24
N VAL A 159 0.93 -21.82 -5.56
CA VAL A 159 0.55 -21.32 -6.90
C VAL A 159 1.59 -20.40 -7.48
N TYR A 160 2.15 -19.56 -6.62
CA TYR A 160 3.22 -18.65 -6.96
C TYR A 160 4.53 -19.06 -6.27
N GLY A 161 4.56 -20.25 -5.65
CA GLY A 161 5.73 -20.93 -5.11
C GLY A 161 5.67 -21.20 -3.60
N ASP A 162 6.56 -22.09 -3.15
CA ASP A 162 6.59 -22.67 -1.80
C ASP A 162 7.26 -21.72 -0.79
N TRP A 163 6.46 -21.19 0.14
CA TRP A 163 6.93 -20.29 1.21
C TRP A 163 7.81 -20.97 2.26
N GLU A 164 7.68 -22.28 2.49
CA GLU A 164 8.56 -23.00 3.41
C GLU A 164 9.98 -23.07 2.83
N ALA A 165 10.10 -23.32 1.52
CA ALA A 165 11.38 -23.28 0.83
C ALA A 165 12.06 -21.90 0.88
N VAL A 166 11.28 -20.81 0.79
CA VAL A 166 11.81 -19.44 0.95
C VAL A 166 12.33 -19.22 2.37
N ALA A 167 11.60 -19.68 3.39
CA ALA A 167 11.99 -19.52 4.78
C ALA A 167 13.29 -20.27 5.12
N GLU A 168 13.48 -21.49 4.59
CA GLU A 168 14.72 -22.26 4.76
C GLU A 168 15.93 -21.54 4.14
N LEU A 169 15.77 -20.97 2.94
CA LEU A 169 16.82 -20.20 2.26
C LEU A 169 17.18 -18.93 3.03
N ALA A 170 16.18 -18.20 3.53
CA ALA A 170 16.36 -16.96 4.29
C ALA A 170 17.06 -17.19 5.65
N ALA A 171 16.79 -18.33 6.31
CA ALA A 171 17.45 -18.67 7.58
C ALA A 171 18.97 -18.90 7.42
N SER A 172 19.42 -19.28 6.23
CA SER A 172 20.84 -19.54 5.95
C SER A 172 21.67 -18.27 5.67
N THR A 173 21.00 -17.14 5.43
CA THR A 173 21.60 -15.85 5.04
C THR A 173 21.73 -14.84 6.19
N ALA A 174 21.45 -15.24 7.44
CA ALA A 174 21.49 -14.35 8.60
C ALA A 174 22.89 -13.71 8.77
N ILE A 175 22.95 -12.39 8.57
CA ILE A 175 24.17 -11.57 8.60
C ILE A 175 24.60 -11.35 10.05
N GLY A 176 25.85 -11.69 10.36
CA GLY A 176 26.47 -11.47 11.67
C GLY A 176 26.70 -9.99 11.98
N THR A 177 26.68 -9.64 13.26
CA THR A 177 26.89 -8.28 13.78
C THR A 177 28.35 -7.83 13.67
N PRO A 178 28.70 -6.68 13.07
CA PRO A 178 30.05 -6.13 13.16
C PRO A 178 30.22 -5.10 14.28
N ALA A 179 31.46 -5.02 14.74
CA ALA A 179 31.93 -4.27 15.90
C ALA A 179 32.07 -2.75 15.66
N THR A 180 32.06 -1.99 16.75
CA THR A 180 31.84 -0.53 16.81
C THR A 180 32.94 0.37 16.21
N ALA A 181 34.14 -0.13 15.92
CA ALA A 181 35.22 0.68 15.33
C ALA A 181 35.02 0.90 13.81
N ASP A 182 34.44 -0.09 13.14
CA ASP A 182 34.26 -0.09 11.69
C ASP A 182 33.12 0.86 11.27
N GLY A 183 32.10 1.04 12.13
CA GLY A 183 31.00 1.97 11.91
C GLY A 183 31.42 3.44 11.79
N LEU A 184 32.36 3.91 12.63
CA LEU A 184 32.88 5.28 12.55
C LEU A 184 33.80 5.49 11.35
N ALA A 185 34.46 4.43 10.86
CA ALA A 185 35.23 4.50 9.62
C ALA A 185 34.29 4.60 8.41
N ALA A 186 33.24 3.77 8.38
CA ALA A 186 32.21 3.80 7.36
C ALA A 186 31.50 5.16 7.30
N LEU A 187 31.13 5.72 8.45
CA LEU A 187 30.47 7.04 8.51
C LEU A 187 31.38 8.14 7.95
N ARG A 188 32.66 8.17 8.35
CA ARG A 188 33.63 9.15 7.81
C ARG A 188 33.86 8.99 6.31
N ALA A 189 33.80 7.77 5.79
CA ALA A 189 33.85 7.53 4.35
C ALA A 189 32.62 8.13 3.66
N ALA A 190 31.42 7.95 4.24
CA ALA A 190 30.18 8.50 3.71
C ALA A 190 30.12 10.03 3.78
N GLU A 191 30.61 10.65 4.85
CA GLU A 191 30.71 12.11 4.96
C GLU A 191 31.65 12.72 3.90
N LYS A 192 32.69 11.97 3.51
CA LYS A 192 33.69 12.43 2.55
C LYS A 192 33.21 12.27 1.10
N ASP A 193 32.63 11.12 0.78
CA ASP A 193 32.20 10.78 -0.59
C ASP A 193 31.05 9.76 -0.56
N PRO A 194 29.80 10.22 -0.31
CA PRO A 194 28.66 9.32 -0.13
C PRO A 194 28.30 8.54 -1.40
N GLY A 195 28.71 9.02 -2.57
CA GLY A 195 28.45 8.37 -3.86
C GLY A 195 29.41 7.22 -4.20
N ASN A 196 30.53 7.09 -3.48
CA ASN A 196 31.60 6.12 -3.77
C ASN A 196 32.01 5.32 -2.53
N LEU A 197 31.04 4.74 -1.84
CA LEU A 197 31.29 3.88 -0.68
C LEU A 197 31.80 2.50 -1.10
N ALA A 198 32.77 1.97 -0.34
CA ALA A 198 33.09 0.55 -0.39
C ALA A 198 31.92 -0.28 0.12
N GLU A 199 31.71 -1.46 -0.44
CA GLU A 199 30.59 -2.36 -0.11
C GLU A 199 30.51 -2.66 1.39
N GLU A 200 31.65 -2.92 2.04
CA GLU A 200 31.74 -3.17 3.48
C GLU A 200 31.24 -1.99 4.33
N HIS A 201 31.55 -0.76 3.90
CA HIS A 201 31.07 0.44 4.57
C HIS A 201 29.58 0.65 4.33
N ALA A 202 29.10 0.43 3.11
CA ALA A 202 27.67 0.52 2.79
C ALA A 202 26.86 -0.47 3.65
N LEU A 203 27.29 -1.73 3.71
CA LEU A 203 26.64 -2.76 4.54
C LEU A 203 26.65 -2.40 6.03
N THR A 204 27.78 -1.89 6.53
CA THR A 204 27.91 -1.43 7.92
C THR A 204 26.93 -0.31 8.26
N LEU A 205 26.72 0.64 7.33
CA LEU A 205 25.78 1.74 7.54
C LEU A 205 24.33 1.31 7.36
N MET A 206 24.02 0.40 6.42
CA MET A 206 22.68 -0.16 6.22
C MET A 206 22.19 -0.98 7.42
N THR A 207 23.13 -1.60 8.15
CA THR A 207 22.85 -2.40 9.36
C THR A 207 23.10 -1.63 10.66
N ALA A 208 23.31 -0.31 10.58
CA ALA A 208 23.58 0.53 11.74
C ALA A 208 22.44 0.52 12.75
N GLN A 209 22.80 0.53 14.04
CA GLN A 209 21.87 0.61 15.16
C GLN A 209 22.33 1.67 16.16
N GLY A 210 21.43 2.07 17.08
CA GLY A 210 21.74 3.02 18.15
C GLY A 210 22.32 4.35 17.67
N ASP A 211 23.41 4.79 18.31
CA ASP A 211 24.06 6.07 18.00
C ASP A 211 24.62 6.15 16.58
N LEU A 212 24.98 5.02 15.96
CA LEU A 212 25.44 4.99 14.58
C LEU A 212 24.29 5.25 13.62
N LEU A 213 23.12 4.61 13.84
CA LEU A 213 21.91 4.86 13.07
C LEU A 213 21.48 6.33 13.16
N ALA A 214 21.53 6.91 14.35
CA ALA A 214 21.22 8.33 14.54
C ALA A 214 22.16 9.24 13.73
N GLN A 215 23.43 8.88 13.57
CA GLN A 215 24.38 9.60 12.72
C GLN A 215 24.10 9.41 11.23
N VAL A 216 23.77 8.19 10.81
CA VAL A 216 23.38 7.89 9.42
C VAL A 216 22.14 8.70 9.02
N ILE A 217 21.12 8.75 9.89
CA ILE A 217 19.90 9.54 9.65
C ILE A 217 20.23 11.02 9.48
N ARG A 218 21.10 11.58 10.34
CA ARG A 218 21.51 12.99 10.22
C ARG A 218 22.24 13.28 8.91
N LEU A 219 23.21 12.43 8.55
CA LEU A 219 23.94 12.57 7.30
C LEU A 219 23.00 12.47 6.09
N ALA A 220 22.06 11.52 6.11
CA ALA A 220 21.06 11.38 5.06
C ALA A 220 20.15 12.61 4.96
N ASP A 221 19.75 13.20 6.09
CA ASP A 221 18.93 14.41 6.12
C ASP A 221 19.69 15.65 5.60
N ASP A 222 20.96 15.79 5.98
CA ASP A 222 21.84 16.85 5.48
C ASP A 222 22.04 16.73 3.95
N LEU A 223 22.26 15.52 3.43
CA LEU A 223 22.36 15.26 1.99
C LEU A 223 21.05 15.53 1.25
N ARG A 224 19.91 15.11 1.82
CA ARG A 224 18.57 15.43 1.29
C ARG A 224 18.39 16.95 1.23
N LYS A 225 18.73 17.66 2.31
CA LYS A 225 18.62 19.11 2.39
C LYS A 225 19.52 19.83 1.39
N GLU A 226 20.74 19.34 1.17
CA GLU A 226 21.63 19.86 0.13
C GLU A 226 21.05 19.64 -1.27
N ALA A 227 20.53 18.43 -1.53
CA ALA A 227 20.05 18.04 -2.85
C ALA A 227 18.72 18.72 -3.24
N VAL A 228 17.77 18.81 -2.31
CA VAL A 228 16.38 19.26 -2.61
C VAL A 228 15.84 20.35 -1.68
N GLY A 229 16.61 20.80 -0.69
CA GLY A 229 16.18 21.82 0.27
C GLY A 229 15.15 21.32 1.28
N GLU A 230 14.42 22.25 1.90
CA GLU A 230 13.40 21.97 2.94
C GLU A 230 11.98 21.75 2.39
N ALA A 231 11.78 21.99 1.09
CA ALA A 231 10.46 21.89 0.49
C ALA A 231 10.06 20.42 0.35
N VAL A 232 9.00 20.01 1.04
CA VAL A 232 8.36 18.71 0.84
C VAL A 232 7.30 18.86 -0.24
N THR A 233 7.47 18.13 -1.34
CA THR A 233 6.51 18.09 -2.46
C THR A 233 5.59 16.88 -2.34
N TYR A 234 4.41 16.96 -2.95
CA TYR A 234 3.47 15.86 -3.03
C TYR A 234 2.69 15.95 -4.35
N VAL A 235 2.10 14.84 -4.76
CA VAL A 235 1.20 14.76 -5.91
C VAL A 235 -0.15 14.22 -5.46
N VAL A 236 -1.24 14.81 -5.97
CA VAL A 236 -2.58 14.22 -5.82
C VAL A 236 -2.74 13.24 -6.97
N ASN A 237 -2.60 11.95 -6.66
CA ASN A 237 -2.54 10.86 -7.62
C ASN A 237 -3.76 9.93 -7.48
N ARG A 238 -4.20 9.33 -8.60
CA ARG A 238 -5.04 8.12 -8.58
C ARG A 238 -4.31 6.94 -9.23
N ASN A 239 -4.18 5.85 -8.48
CA ASN A 239 -3.80 4.55 -9.03
C ASN A 239 -4.95 3.97 -9.87
N ILE A 240 -4.67 3.57 -11.09
CA ILE A 240 -5.60 2.86 -11.97
C ILE A 240 -4.95 1.55 -12.36
N ASN A 241 -5.41 0.46 -11.73
CA ASN A 241 -5.04 -0.86 -12.18
C ASN A 241 -5.94 -1.31 -13.32
N PHE A 242 -5.42 -1.30 -14.54
CA PHE A 242 -6.22 -1.57 -15.73
C PHE A 242 -6.52 -3.06 -15.94
N THR A 243 -5.76 -3.96 -15.31
CA THR A 243 -6.08 -5.39 -15.19
C THR A 243 -5.35 -5.97 -13.99
N ASN A 244 -5.93 -6.99 -13.36
CA ASN A 244 -5.22 -7.84 -12.40
C ASN A 244 -4.86 -9.22 -12.98
N VAL A 245 -5.16 -9.48 -14.26
CA VAL A 245 -4.79 -10.72 -14.94
C VAL A 245 -3.30 -10.71 -15.23
N CYS A 246 -2.56 -11.69 -14.71
CA CYS A 246 -1.11 -11.74 -14.85
C CYS A 246 -0.58 -13.17 -15.01
N TYR A 247 0.30 -13.40 -15.98
CA TYR A 247 0.95 -14.71 -16.16
C TYR A 247 2.29 -14.86 -15.42
N VAL A 248 2.87 -13.78 -14.89
CA VAL A 248 4.24 -13.78 -14.33
C VAL A 248 4.32 -14.65 -13.07
N GLY A 249 3.41 -14.43 -12.11
CA GLY A 249 3.30 -15.24 -10.91
C GLY A 249 4.36 -15.00 -9.83
N CYS A 250 4.64 -13.74 -9.50
CA CYS A 250 5.52 -13.38 -8.37
C CYS A 250 4.95 -13.90 -7.03
N ARG A 251 5.79 -14.53 -6.19
CA ARG A 251 5.35 -15.20 -4.94
C ARG A 251 4.69 -14.23 -3.97
N PHE A 252 5.25 -13.03 -3.88
CA PHE A 252 4.85 -11.97 -2.95
C PHE A 252 3.67 -11.12 -3.43
N CYS A 253 3.20 -11.30 -4.68
CA CYS A 253 2.18 -10.44 -5.25
C CYS A 253 0.77 -10.91 -4.87
N ALA A 254 0.08 -10.13 -4.02
CA ALA A 254 -1.31 -10.38 -3.66
C ALA A 254 -2.34 -9.87 -4.70
N PHE A 255 -1.88 -9.17 -5.74
CA PHE A 255 -2.75 -8.53 -6.73
C PHE A 255 -3.05 -9.42 -7.94
N ALA A 256 -2.07 -10.24 -8.36
CA ALA A 256 -2.18 -11.05 -9.56
C ALA A 256 -3.28 -12.12 -9.46
N GLN A 257 -4.06 -12.24 -10.54
CA GLN A 257 -5.05 -13.28 -10.72
C GLN A 257 -4.81 -14.02 -12.04
N ARG A 258 -5.15 -15.30 -12.09
CA ARG A 258 -5.36 -16.03 -13.35
C ARG A 258 -6.68 -15.54 -13.95
N ARG A 259 -6.79 -15.54 -15.28
CA ARG A 259 -8.02 -15.11 -15.97
C ARG A 259 -9.28 -15.89 -15.55
N THR A 260 -9.11 -17.12 -15.08
CA THR A 260 -10.19 -17.99 -14.61
C THR A 260 -10.58 -17.75 -13.15
N ASP A 261 -9.82 -16.95 -12.42
CA ASP A 261 -10.13 -16.65 -11.02
C ASP A 261 -11.34 -15.72 -10.96
N THR A 262 -12.18 -15.92 -9.94
CA THR A 262 -13.44 -15.16 -9.76
C THR A 262 -13.21 -13.65 -9.68
N ASP A 263 -12.08 -13.24 -9.12
CA ASP A 263 -11.73 -11.83 -8.89
C ASP A 263 -10.95 -11.20 -10.06
N ALA A 264 -10.77 -11.93 -11.17
CA ALA A 264 -10.09 -11.43 -12.35
C ALA A 264 -10.91 -10.34 -13.07
N TYR A 265 -10.25 -9.25 -13.47
CA TYR A 265 -10.86 -8.18 -14.25
C TYR A 265 -9.85 -7.51 -15.19
N SER A 266 -10.39 -6.94 -16.28
CA SER A 266 -9.68 -6.03 -17.17
C SER A 266 -10.62 -4.86 -17.51
N LEU A 267 -10.16 -3.63 -17.28
CA LEU A 267 -10.91 -2.41 -17.56
C LEU A 267 -10.87 -2.12 -19.07
N SER A 268 -11.98 -1.62 -19.59
CA SER A 268 -12.02 -1.01 -20.93
C SER A 268 -11.28 0.34 -20.93
N LEU A 269 -10.92 0.82 -22.13
CA LEU A 269 -10.30 2.14 -22.32
C LEU A 269 -11.20 3.26 -21.76
N ASP A 270 -12.51 3.18 -21.98
CA ASP A 270 -13.47 4.15 -21.44
C ASP A 270 -13.48 4.13 -19.92
N GLN A 271 -13.48 2.94 -19.30
CA GLN A 271 -13.42 2.81 -17.84
C GLN A 271 -12.12 3.35 -17.23
N VAL A 272 -11.00 3.29 -17.95
CA VAL A 272 -9.73 3.91 -17.54
C VAL A 272 -9.81 5.44 -17.67
N ALA A 273 -10.33 5.93 -18.80
CA ALA A 273 -10.52 7.36 -19.03
C ALA A 273 -11.50 8.00 -18.05
N ASP A 274 -12.62 7.34 -17.74
CA ASP A 274 -13.63 7.78 -16.76
C ASP A 274 -12.98 7.93 -15.38
N ARG A 275 -12.16 6.97 -14.95
CA ARG A 275 -11.44 7.03 -13.67
C ARG A 275 -10.44 8.19 -13.62
N ALA A 276 -9.77 8.49 -14.74
CA ALA A 276 -8.87 9.63 -14.84
C ALA A 276 -9.63 10.97 -14.76
N GLU A 277 -10.79 11.06 -15.41
CA GLU A 277 -11.67 12.24 -15.35
C GLU A 277 -12.26 12.46 -13.96
N GLU A 278 -12.77 11.41 -13.32
CA GLU A 278 -13.19 11.43 -11.92
C GLU A 278 -12.08 11.97 -11.00
N ALA A 279 -10.84 11.47 -11.18
CA ALA A 279 -9.69 11.91 -10.39
C ALA A 279 -9.38 13.39 -10.62
N TRP A 280 -9.36 13.82 -11.88
CA TRP A 280 -9.13 15.21 -12.28
C TRP A 280 -10.15 16.15 -11.65
N ASN A 281 -11.44 15.77 -11.68
CA ASN A 281 -12.53 16.53 -11.08
C ASN A 281 -12.41 16.62 -9.55
N LEU A 282 -11.72 15.69 -8.91
CA LEU A 282 -11.37 15.71 -7.49
C LEU A 282 -10.05 16.44 -7.19
N GLY A 283 -9.38 16.99 -8.20
CA GLY A 283 -8.14 17.76 -8.08
C GLY A 283 -6.85 16.93 -8.20
N ALA A 284 -6.93 15.69 -8.68
CA ALA A 284 -5.74 14.93 -9.03
C ALA A 284 -5.04 15.55 -10.24
N SER A 285 -3.71 15.63 -10.18
CA SER A 285 -2.86 16.09 -11.29
C SER A 285 -2.17 14.94 -12.01
N GLU A 286 -2.23 13.72 -11.46
CA GLU A 286 -1.56 12.54 -11.97
C GLU A 286 -2.45 11.29 -11.86
N VAL A 287 -2.33 10.40 -12.85
CA VAL A 287 -2.73 9.00 -12.71
C VAL A 287 -1.50 8.10 -12.76
N CYS A 288 -1.45 7.12 -11.86
CA CYS A 288 -0.48 6.03 -11.93
C CYS A 288 -1.15 4.79 -12.53
N MET A 289 -0.75 4.34 -13.72
CA MET A 289 -1.38 3.20 -14.39
C MET A 289 -0.45 1.99 -14.47
N GLN A 290 -0.86 0.89 -13.86
CA GLN A 290 -0.10 -0.37 -13.81
C GLN A 290 -1.05 -1.57 -13.77
N GLY A 291 -0.72 -2.66 -14.44
CA GLY A 291 -1.56 -3.85 -14.44
C GLY A 291 -0.78 -5.15 -14.37
N GLY A 292 -1.53 -6.25 -14.33
CA GLY A 292 -0.98 -7.55 -14.63
C GLY A 292 -0.52 -7.66 -16.08
N ILE A 293 0.41 -8.59 -16.34
CA ILE A 293 0.85 -8.90 -17.69
C ILE A 293 -0.15 -9.89 -18.30
N ASP A 294 -1.20 -9.37 -18.92
CA ASP A 294 -2.26 -10.18 -19.55
C ASP A 294 -1.86 -10.60 -20.98
N PRO A 295 -1.75 -11.91 -21.29
CA PRO A 295 -1.45 -12.41 -22.63
C PRO A 295 -2.49 -12.02 -23.70
N GLU A 296 -3.74 -11.70 -23.32
CA GLU A 296 -4.80 -11.35 -24.26
C GLU A 296 -4.87 -9.86 -24.61
N LEU A 297 -4.23 -8.98 -23.83
CA LEU A 297 -4.14 -7.56 -24.17
C LEU A 297 -3.38 -7.36 -25.49
N PRO A 298 -3.86 -6.55 -26.44
CA PRO A 298 -3.09 -6.24 -27.64
C PRO A 298 -1.70 -5.69 -27.31
N GLY A 299 -0.69 -5.94 -28.15
CA GLY A 299 0.65 -5.36 -27.95
C GLY A 299 0.64 -3.81 -27.91
N THR A 300 -0.37 -3.20 -28.54
CA THR A 300 -0.59 -1.74 -28.54
C THR A 300 -1.33 -1.22 -27.30
N ALA A 301 -1.86 -2.10 -26.43
CA ALA A 301 -2.77 -1.71 -25.36
C ALA A 301 -2.20 -0.59 -24.46
N TYR A 302 -0.89 -0.60 -24.19
CA TYR A 302 -0.23 0.44 -23.42
C TYR A 302 -0.31 1.83 -24.08
N PHE A 303 -0.18 1.91 -25.40
CA PHE A 303 -0.37 3.15 -26.17
C PHE A 303 -1.83 3.59 -26.13
N ASP A 304 -2.75 2.63 -26.32
CA ASP A 304 -4.18 2.87 -26.35
C ASP A 304 -4.69 3.38 -24.99
N LEU A 305 -4.17 2.84 -23.87
CA LEU A 305 -4.45 3.26 -22.50
C LEU A 305 -3.98 4.69 -22.23
N ALA A 306 -2.73 5.01 -22.58
CA ALA A 306 -2.19 6.37 -22.42
C ALA A 306 -2.98 7.39 -23.26
N ALA A 307 -3.30 7.04 -24.50
CA ALA A 307 -4.08 7.88 -25.40
C ALA A 307 -5.51 8.08 -24.90
N ALA A 308 -6.15 7.04 -24.35
CA ALA A 308 -7.49 7.15 -23.78
C ALA A 308 -7.55 8.18 -22.65
N VAL A 309 -6.56 8.17 -21.75
CA VAL A 309 -6.46 9.18 -20.68
C VAL A 309 -6.26 10.57 -21.26
N LYS A 310 -5.28 10.78 -22.15
CA LYS A 310 -5.01 12.11 -22.72
C LYS A 310 -6.15 12.65 -23.58
N ASN A 311 -6.87 11.78 -24.30
CA ASN A 311 -8.03 12.19 -25.09
C ASN A 311 -9.17 12.70 -24.20
N ARG A 312 -9.39 12.06 -23.05
CA ARG A 312 -10.43 12.49 -22.10
C ARG A 312 -10.01 13.68 -21.25
N VAL A 313 -8.78 13.64 -20.73
CA VAL A 313 -8.21 14.63 -19.81
C VAL A 313 -6.83 15.05 -20.31
N PRO A 314 -6.74 15.98 -21.29
CA PRO A 314 -5.46 16.38 -21.89
C PRO A 314 -4.43 16.92 -20.90
N GLY A 315 -4.89 17.50 -19.78
CA GLY A 315 -4.03 18.04 -18.72
C GLY A 315 -3.54 17.04 -17.69
N MET A 316 -3.99 15.78 -17.73
CA MET A 316 -3.60 14.76 -16.76
C MET A 316 -2.16 14.30 -16.99
N HIS A 317 -1.33 14.26 -15.96
CA HIS A 317 -0.01 13.61 -16.03
C HIS A 317 -0.18 12.09 -15.97
N VAL A 318 0.38 11.39 -16.96
CA VAL A 318 0.32 9.93 -17.09
C VAL A 318 1.66 9.34 -16.64
N HIS A 319 1.68 8.85 -15.40
CA HIS A 319 2.77 8.08 -14.84
C HIS A 319 2.43 6.59 -14.99
N ALA A 320 3.05 5.86 -15.92
CA ALA A 320 2.55 4.52 -16.22
C ALA A 320 3.62 3.53 -16.69
N PHE A 321 3.26 2.26 -16.51
CA PHE A 321 3.98 1.07 -16.96
C PHE A 321 5.30 0.81 -16.26
N SER A 322 5.38 -0.31 -15.58
CA SER A 322 6.62 -0.86 -15.05
C SER A 322 7.59 -1.28 -16.17
N PRO A 323 8.89 -1.43 -15.87
CA PRO A 323 9.85 -2.04 -16.79
C PRO A 323 9.38 -3.39 -17.35
N MET A 324 8.68 -4.20 -16.56
CA MET A 324 8.17 -5.50 -17.02
C MET A 324 7.04 -5.36 -18.04
N GLU A 325 6.14 -4.39 -17.85
CA GLU A 325 5.10 -4.05 -18.82
C GLU A 325 5.70 -3.53 -20.14
N ILE A 326 6.75 -2.69 -20.06
CA ILE A 326 7.50 -2.19 -21.21
C ILE A 326 8.19 -3.32 -21.96
N VAL A 327 8.83 -4.25 -21.26
CA VAL A 327 9.46 -5.43 -21.88
C VAL A 327 8.43 -6.29 -22.60
N ASN A 328 7.29 -6.55 -21.96
CA ASN A 328 6.19 -7.27 -22.60
C ASN A 328 5.66 -6.52 -23.84
N GLY A 329 5.43 -5.20 -23.73
CA GLY A 329 4.94 -4.37 -24.84
C GLY A 329 5.90 -4.31 -26.02
N SER A 330 7.19 -4.10 -25.76
CA SER A 330 8.25 -4.11 -26.78
C SER A 330 8.31 -5.46 -27.49
N SER A 331 8.31 -6.57 -26.75
CA SER A 331 8.32 -7.92 -27.32
C SER A 331 7.09 -8.19 -28.21
N ARG A 332 5.90 -7.81 -27.74
CA ARG A 332 4.63 -8.06 -28.45
C ARG A 332 4.41 -7.17 -29.67
N THR A 333 4.99 -5.99 -29.70
CA THR A 333 4.92 -5.06 -30.84
C THR A 333 6.06 -5.27 -31.83
N GLY A 334 7.14 -5.94 -31.42
CA GLY A 334 8.36 -6.08 -32.20
C GLY A 334 9.18 -4.78 -32.30
N LEU A 335 8.86 -3.77 -31.49
CA LEU A 335 9.59 -2.51 -31.43
C LEU A 335 10.82 -2.65 -30.52
N SER A 336 11.89 -1.91 -30.82
CA SER A 336 12.98 -1.73 -29.86
C SER A 336 12.47 -1.00 -28.61
N PHE A 337 13.20 -1.09 -27.48
CA PHE A 337 12.82 -0.34 -26.27
C PHE A 337 12.75 1.17 -26.55
N GLU A 338 13.70 1.70 -27.32
CA GLU A 338 13.71 3.11 -27.70
C GLU A 338 12.46 3.49 -28.51
N ASP A 339 12.13 2.74 -29.56
CA ASP A 339 10.96 3.00 -30.40
C ASP A 339 9.65 2.83 -29.63
N PHE A 340 9.58 1.83 -28.74
CA PHE A 340 8.43 1.61 -27.88
C PHE A 340 8.21 2.80 -26.94
N LEU A 341 9.28 3.30 -26.29
CA LEU A 341 9.21 4.44 -25.39
C LEU A 341 8.88 5.74 -26.12
N ILE A 342 9.43 5.96 -27.31
CA ILE A 342 9.07 7.10 -28.18
C ILE A 342 7.58 7.04 -28.49
N LYS A 343 7.07 5.88 -28.92
CA LYS A 343 5.66 5.70 -29.26
C LYS A 343 4.75 5.82 -28.04
N ALA A 344 5.17 5.34 -26.87
CA ALA A 344 4.43 5.52 -25.62
C ALA A 344 4.31 7.00 -25.25
N ARG A 345 5.41 7.76 -25.36
CA ARG A 345 5.42 9.21 -25.14
C ARG A 345 4.53 9.94 -26.12
N GLU A 346 4.60 9.60 -27.41
CA GLU A 346 3.72 10.16 -28.46
C GLU A 346 2.24 9.85 -28.21
N SER A 347 1.96 8.71 -27.58
CA SER A 347 0.60 8.30 -27.21
C SER A 347 0.12 8.93 -25.91
N GLY A 348 0.98 9.66 -25.19
CA GLY A 348 0.59 10.40 -23.98
C GLY A 348 1.25 9.99 -22.69
N LEU A 349 2.23 9.08 -22.69
CA LEU A 349 3.01 8.75 -21.49
C LEU A 349 3.94 9.91 -21.12
N ASP A 350 3.86 10.40 -19.88
CA ASP A 350 4.73 11.49 -19.41
C ASP A 350 5.94 10.97 -18.62
N THR A 351 5.73 10.01 -17.72
CA THR A 351 6.79 9.42 -16.88
C THR A 351 6.54 7.94 -16.58
N ILE A 352 7.57 7.25 -16.11
CA ILE A 352 7.57 5.80 -15.86
C ILE A 352 7.80 5.55 -14.35
N PRO A 353 7.00 4.70 -13.68
CA PRO A 353 7.22 4.30 -12.29
C PRO A 353 8.45 3.41 -12.12
N GLY A 354 9.13 3.54 -10.98
CA GLY A 354 10.30 2.74 -10.60
C GLY A 354 9.99 1.36 -10.01
N THR A 355 8.73 0.92 -10.02
CA THR A 355 8.26 -0.40 -9.53
C THR A 355 8.75 -1.56 -10.42
N ALA A 356 8.64 -2.82 -9.97
CA ALA A 356 9.05 -4.04 -10.69
C ALA A 356 10.56 -4.32 -10.80
N ALA A 357 11.42 -3.42 -10.30
CA ALA A 357 12.81 -3.75 -10.06
C ALA A 357 12.95 -4.83 -8.97
N GLU A 358 12.09 -4.73 -7.94
CA GLU A 358 12.06 -5.60 -6.76
C GLU A 358 13.44 -5.71 -6.12
N ILE A 359 14.09 -6.86 -6.24
CA ILE A 359 15.49 -7.09 -5.85
C ILE A 359 16.31 -7.29 -7.13
N LEU A 360 17.49 -6.67 -7.20
CA LEU A 360 18.39 -6.76 -8.37
C LEU A 360 19.39 -7.93 -8.26
N ASP A 361 19.35 -8.68 -7.17
CA ASP A 361 20.07 -9.93 -7.00
C ASP A 361 19.30 -11.07 -7.68
N ASP A 362 19.89 -11.67 -8.71
CA ASP A 362 19.25 -12.72 -9.50
C ASP A 362 18.92 -13.96 -8.67
N GLU A 363 19.75 -14.33 -7.70
CA GLU A 363 19.49 -15.51 -6.85
C GLU A 363 18.25 -15.27 -5.99
N VAL A 364 18.10 -14.06 -5.43
CA VAL A 364 16.89 -13.67 -4.70
C VAL A 364 15.68 -13.61 -5.64
N ARG A 365 15.82 -13.04 -6.85
CA ARG A 365 14.71 -12.98 -7.83
C ARG A 365 14.21 -14.34 -8.27
N TRP A 366 15.06 -15.37 -8.28
CA TRP A 366 14.63 -16.75 -8.58
C TRP A 366 13.76 -17.37 -7.48
N VAL A 367 13.87 -16.84 -6.26
CA VAL A 367 13.09 -17.26 -5.10
C VAL A 367 11.76 -16.51 -5.01
N LEU A 368 11.73 -15.24 -5.44
CA LEU A 368 10.58 -14.33 -5.42
C LEU A 368 9.67 -14.47 -6.66
#